data_AF-A0A9P6AWS4-F1
#
_entry.id   AF-A0A9P6AWS4-F1
#
_cell.length_a   1.000
_cell.length_b   1.000
_cell.length_c   1.000
_cell.angle_alpha   90.00
_cell.angle_beta   90.00
_cell.angle_gamma   90.00
#
_symmetry.space_group_name_H-M   'P 1'
#
loop_
_entity.id
_entity.type
_entity.pdbx_description
1 polymer ?
#
loop_
_entity_poly.entity_id
_entity_poly.type
_entity_poly.pdbx_seq_one_letter_code
_entity_poly.pdbx_strand_id
1 'polypeptide(L)'
;MDGEGIEHDWSSVNAAAQSTKEMGEGSWHNMLDDIWGDTNYWKILAIGPLLRKKLREAVLQVQTRSEQHETFCKLIPSNSKEEWTIMIQEWEEDKSKPDPYVVETIFKSQVAITLELIAAECDSYSASELDVETSPSAFINMGLDIEDAQCRLCVETSKLKSSSTDTQRANVEHHQLALQRCLATFHGIQKLHMPETISLLLSDTRVDQNTLETIPLYMLNKLHLMPNEIPLNPHPDSGLFHVEAKLRFAQATDALAELH
;
A
#
# COMPACT_ATOMS: atom_id res chain seq x y z
N MET A 1 -4.12 -32.04 15.49
CA MET A 1 -3.82 -30.72 16.10
C MET A 1 -2.49 -30.27 15.54
N ASP A 2 -2.43 -29.13 14.87
CA ASP A 2 -1.27 -28.73 14.05
C ASP A 2 -0.28 -27.79 14.75
N GLY A 3 -0.35 -27.67 16.08
CA GLY A 3 0.49 -26.76 16.89
C GLY A 3 -0.16 -25.39 17.13
N GLU A 4 -1.20 -25.04 16.39
CA GLU A 4 -2.03 -23.83 16.53
C GLU A 4 -3.15 -24.02 17.56
N GLY A 5 -2.86 -24.70 18.67
CA GLY A 5 -3.88 -25.12 19.64
C GLY A 5 -4.62 -23.96 20.31
N ILE A 6 -3.94 -22.82 20.49
CA ILE A 6 -4.47 -21.64 21.19
C ILE A 6 -5.75 -21.13 20.52
N GLU A 7 -5.88 -21.17 19.19
CA GLU A 7 -7.07 -20.69 18.49
C GLU A 7 -8.16 -21.77 18.33
N HIS A 8 -7.76 -23.02 18.11
CA HIS A 8 -8.69 -24.13 17.92
C HIS A 8 -9.38 -24.60 19.22
N ASP A 9 -8.69 -24.49 20.36
CA ASP A 9 -9.23 -24.93 21.65
C ASP A 9 -10.39 -24.05 22.14
N TRP A 10 -10.52 -22.81 21.65
CA TRP A 10 -11.69 -21.98 21.99
C TRP A 10 -13.01 -22.58 21.50
N SER A 11 -12.99 -23.30 20.37
CA SER A 11 -14.20 -23.93 19.83
C SER A 11 -14.73 -25.05 20.73
N SER A 12 -13.83 -25.88 21.30
CA SER A 12 -14.19 -26.95 22.23
C SER A 12 -14.58 -26.39 23.61
N VAL A 13 -13.89 -25.34 24.07
CA VAL A 13 -14.22 -24.66 25.33
C VAL A 13 -15.56 -23.92 25.25
N ASN A 14 -15.93 -23.34 24.10
CA ASN A 14 -17.23 -22.69 23.91
C ASN A 14 -18.40 -23.68 24.04
N ALA A 15 -18.24 -24.90 23.52
CA ALA A 15 -19.26 -25.95 23.68
C ALA A 15 -19.40 -26.38 25.16
N ALA A 16 -18.28 -26.48 25.88
CA ALA A 16 -18.25 -26.76 27.31
C ALA A 16 -18.91 -25.65 28.15
N ALA A 17 -18.67 -24.38 27.81
CA ALA A 17 -19.24 -23.25 28.51
C ALA A 17 -20.79 -23.25 28.50
N GLN A 18 -21.41 -23.60 27.38
CA GLN A 18 -22.88 -23.69 27.29
C GLN A 18 -23.46 -24.85 28.11
N SER A 19 -22.77 -25.98 28.16
CA SER A 19 -23.21 -27.17 28.90
C SER A 19 -23.12 -26.97 30.42
N THR A 20 -22.15 -26.16 30.86
CA THR A 20 -21.80 -26.03 32.29
C THR A 20 -22.37 -24.78 32.95
N LYS A 21 -23.12 -23.94 32.21
CA LYS A 21 -23.64 -22.64 32.67
C LYS A 21 -24.59 -22.69 33.88
N GLU A 22 -25.27 -23.83 34.10
CA GLU A 22 -26.22 -23.99 35.22
C GLU A 22 -25.62 -24.76 36.41
N MET A 23 -24.33 -25.12 36.33
CA MET A 23 -23.62 -25.77 37.41
C MET A 23 -23.26 -24.76 38.50
N GLY A 24 -23.22 -25.20 39.76
CA GLY A 24 -22.68 -24.39 40.85
C GLY A 24 -21.18 -24.18 40.70
N GLU A 25 -20.63 -23.09 41.25
CA GLU A 25 -19.25 -22.64 41.01
C GLU A 25 -18.20 -23.75 41.18
N GLY A 26 -18.23 -24.52 42.28
CA GLY A 26 -17.27 -25.60 42.50
C GLY A 26 -17.39 -26.75 41.48
N SER A 27 -18.62 -27.11 41.10
CA SER A 27 -18.87 -28.15 40.09
C SER A 27 -18.52 -27.68 38.68
N TRP A 28 -18.71 -26.39 38.40
CA TRP A 28 -18.33 -25.74 37.16
C TRP A 28 -16.81 -25.75 36.96
N HIS A 29 -16.06 -25.35 38.00
CA HIS A 29 -14.59 -25.37 37.99
C HIS A 29 -14.03 -26.78 37.75
N ASN A 30 -14.51 -27.78 38.48
CA ASN A 30 -14.04 -29.16 38.32
C ASN A 30 -14.32 -29.70 36.90
N MET A 31 -15.49 -29.41 36.34
CA MET A 31 -15.84 -29.89 35.00
C MET A 31 -14.99 -29.24 33.91
N LEU A 32 -14.66 -27.95 34.02
CA LEU A 32 -13.74 -27.30 33.09
C LEU A 32 -12.32 -27.87 33.18
N ASP A 33 -11.83 -28.14 34.39
CA ASP A 33 -10.51 -28.76 34.60
C ASP A 33 -10.44 -30.16 33.97
N ASP A 34 -11.47 -30.98 34.14
CA ASP A 34 -11.57 -32.31 33.51
C ASP A 34 -11.53 -32.21 31.97
N ILE A 35 -12.26 -31.25 31.39
CA ILE A 35 -12.31 -31.04 29.94
C ILE A 35 -10.95 -30.58 29.38
N TRP A 36 -10.28 -29.67 30.07
CA TRP A 36 -8.92 -29.26 29.70
C TRP A 36 -7.91 -30.40 29.90
N GLY A 37 -8.09 -31.21 30.95
CA GLY A 37 -7.30 -32.42 31.21
C GLY A 37 -7.41 -33.44 30.07
N ASP A 38 -8.62 -33.76 29.61
CA ASP A 38 -8.85 -34.63 28.45
C ASP A 38 -8.22 -34.05 27.18
N THR A 39 -8.41 -32.75 26.94
CA THR A 39 -7.80 -32.06 25.78
C THR A 39 -6.27 -32.15 25.81
N ASN A 40 -5.65 -31.97 26.97
CA ASN A 40 -4.21 -32.11 27.17
C ASN A 40 -3.73 -33.55 26.98
N TYR A 41 -4.52 -34.54 27.41
CA TYR A 41 -4.22 -35.95 27.17
C TYR A 41 -4.21 -36.28 25.68
N TRP A 42 -5.22 -35.84 24.92
CA TRP A 42 -5.26 -36.01 23.47
C TRP A 42 -4.11 -35.31 22.75
N LYS A 43 -3.72 -34.12 23.21
CA LYS A 43 -2.52 -33.41 22.71
C LYS A 43 -1.27 -34.27 22.85
N ILE A 44 -1.03 -34.84 24.03
CA ILE A 44 0.14 -35.68 24.30
C ILE A 44 0.14 -36.92 23.40
N LEU A 45 -1.01 -37.56 23.20
CA LEU A 45 -1.09 -38.72 22.30
C LEU A 45 -0.86 -38.34 20.82
N ALA A 46 -1.37 -37.18 20.39
CA ALA A 46 -1.30 -36.75 19.00
C ALA A 46 0.06 -36.15 18.60
N ILE A 47 0.87 -35.67 19.55
CA ILE A 47 2.11 -34.94 19.24
C ILE A 47 3.14 -35.81 18.52
N GLY A 48 3.29 -37.09 18.91
CA GLY A 48 4.27 -38.00 18.30
C GLY A 48 4.00 -38.26 16.82
N PRO A 49 2.78 -38.72 16.45
CA PRO A 49 2.38 -38.88 15.05
C PRO A 49 2.48 -37.58 14.24
N LEU A 50 2.08 -36.44 14.83
CA LEU A 50 2.18 -35.12 14.20
C LEU A 50 3.64 -34.76 13.89
N LEU A 51 4.52 -34.80 14.89
CA LEU A 51 5.95 -34.47 14.72
C LEU A 51 6.60 -35.39 13.69
N ARG A 52 6.24 -36.69 13.66
CA ARG A 52 6.71 -37.61 12.63
C ARG A 52 6.27 -37.20 11.23
N LYS A 53 5.00 -36.78 11.07
CA LYS A 53 4.48 -36.28 9.79
C LYS A 53 5.21 -35.00 9.36
N LYS A 54 5.30 -34.02 10.26
CA LYS A 54 5.99 -32.74 10.03
C LYS A 54 7.47 -32.94 9.70
N LEU A 55 8.16 -33.88 10.35
CA LEU A 55 9.56 -34.21 10.05
C LEU A 55 9.71 -34.75 8.62
N ARG A 56 8.84 -35.66 8.17
CA ARG A 56 8.89 -36.17 6.79
C ARG A 56 8.65 -35.05 5.77
N GLU A 57 7.66 -34.19 6.03
CA GLU A 57 7.39 -33.02 5.19
C GLU A 57 8.59 -32.07 5.14
N ALA A 58 9.20 -31.78 6.30
CA ALA A 58 10.37 -30.92 6.39
C ALA A 58 11.57 -31.49 5.62
N VAL A 59 11.84 -32.80 5.74
CA VAL A 59 12.93 -33.46 5.01
C VAL A 59 12.71 -33.38 3.50
N LEU A 60 11.48 -33.54 3.02
CA LEU A 60 11.17 -33.39 1.59
C LEU A 60 11.30 -31.95 1.11
N GLN A 61 10.95 -30.98 1.96
CA GLN A 61 10.94 -29.56 1.59
C GLN A 61 12.28 -28.85 1.82
N VAL A 62 13.24 -29.46 2.52
CA VAL A 62 14.49 -28.79 2.91
C VAL A 62 15.27 -28.27 1.72
N GLN A 63 15.34 -29.05 0.63
CA GLN A 63 16.06 -28.64 -0.57
C GLN A 63 15.41 -27.41 -1.20
N THR A 64 14.10 -27.48 -1.47
CA THR A 64 13.36 -26.37 -2.08
C THR A 64 13.39 -25.11 -1.21
N ARG A 65 13.24 -25.25 0.12
CA ARG A 65 13.28 -24.11 1.04
C ARG A 65 14.67 -23.48 1.11
N SER A 66 15.73 -24.29 1.08
CA SER A 66 17.11 -23.79 1.05
C SER A 66 17.41 -23.06 -0.26
N GLU A 67 16.99 -23.60 -1.41
CA GLU A 67 17.15 -22.93 -2.72
C GLU A 67 16.39 -21.59 -2.78
N GLN A 68 15.16 -21.56 -2.26
CA GLN A 68 14.37 -20.33 -2.13
C GLN A 68 15.07 -19.32 -1.21
N HIS A 69 15.56 -19.77 -0.06
CA HIS A 69 16.27 -18.92 0.89
C HIS A 69 17.55 -18.33 0.28
N GLU A 70 18.36 -19.15 -0.39
CA GLU A 70 19.59 -18.68 -1.03
C GLU A 70 19.29 -17.68 -2.16
N THR A 71 18.29 -17.97 -2.98
CA THR A 71 17.86 -17.09 -4.07
C THR A 71 17.38 -15.75 -3.53
N PHE A 72 16.53 -15.77 -2.50
CA PHE A 72 16.06 -14.56 -1.83
C PHE A 72 17.22 -13.77 -1.22
N CYS A 73 18.12 -14.45 -0.52
CA CYS A 73 19.32 -13.83 0.04
C CYS A 73 20.17 -13.17 -1.06
N LYS A 74 20.38 -13.79 -2.23
CA LYS A 74 21.16 -13.17 -3.32
C LYS A 74 20.58 -11.83 -3.81
N LEU A 75 19.28 -11.59 -3.65
CA LEU A 75 18.62 -10.34 -4.05
C LEU A 75 18.84 -9.20 -3.04
N ILE A 76 19.21 -9.51 -1.80
CA ILE A 76 19.42 -8.51 -0.75
C ILE A 76 20.89 -8.06 -0.78
N PRO A 77 21.17 -6.74 -0.78
CA PRO A 77 22.52 -6.21 -0.66
C PRO A 77 23.27 -6.80 0.54
N SER A 78 24.54 -7.18 0.35
CA SER A 78 25.33 -7.89 1.38
C SER A 78 25.48 -7.07 2.67
N ASN A 79 25.64 -5.74 2.55
CA ASN A 79 25.74 -4.84 3.70
C ASN A 79 24.47 -4.85 4.57
N SER A 80 23.28 -4.83 3.95
CA SER A 80 22.02 -4.80 4.69
C SER A 80 21.79 -6.07 5.51
N LYS A 81 22.27 -7.24 5.05
CA LYS A 81 22.15 -8.48 5.83
C LYS A 81 23.05 -8.48 7.06
N GLU A 82 24.29 -8.03 6.90
CA GLU A 82 25.25 -7.96 8.00
C GLU A 82 24.78 -6.98 9.06
N GLU A 83 24.36 -5.78 8.65
CA GLU A 83 23.77 -4.76 9.51
C GLU A 83 22.56 -5.30 10.29
N TRP A 84 21.63 -5.95 9.59
CA TRP A 84 20.43 -6.52 10.22
C TRP A 84 20.75 -7.67 11.19
N THR A 85 21.72 -8.53 10.84
CA THR A 85 22.14 -9.65 11.69
C THR A 85 22.77 -9.14 12.99
N ILE A 86 23.61 -8.10 12.91
CA ILE A 86 24.21 -7.45 14.08
C ILE A 86 23.10 -6.85 14.96
N MET A 87 22.15 -6.14 14.36
CA MET A 87 21.04 -5.53 15.11
C MET A 87 20.19 -6.57 15.86
N ILE A 88 19.89 -7.72 15.24
CA ILE A 88 19.20 -8.84 15.91
C ILE A 88 20.03 -9.38 17.07
N GLN A 89 21.31 -9.70 16.85
CA GLN A 89 22.16 -10.25 17.90
C GLN A 89 22.27 -9.32 19.09
N GLU A 90 22.48 -8.03 18.82
CA GLU A 90 22.57 -7.00 19.84
C GLU A 90 21.26 -6.87 20.64
N TRP A 91 20.10 -6.92 19.98
CA TRP A 91 18.79 -6.85 20.64
C TRP A 91 18.39 -8.17 21.35
N GLU A 92 18.86 -9.32 20.87
CA GLU A 92 18.69 -10.61 21.54
C GLU A 92 19.48 -10.67 22.85
N GLU A 93 20.69 -10.11 22.86
CA GLU A 93 21.52 -9.99 24.06
C GLU A 93 21.00 -8.93 25.03
N ASP A 94 20.54 -7.78 24.52
CA ASP A 94 20.05 -6.66 25.33
C ASP A 94 18.75 -6.07 24.77
N LYS A 95 17.64 -6.39 25.45
CA LYS A 95 16.30 -5.90 25.09
C LYS A 95 16.09 -4.40 25.28
N SER A 96 17.05 -3.68 25.84
CA SER A 96 17.00 -2.21 25.93
C SER A 96 17.47 -1.51 24.64
N LYS A 97 18.13 -2.24 23.73
CA LYS A 97 18.52 -1.73 22.41
C LYS A 97 17.32 -1.58 21.47
N PRO A 98 17.46 -0.83 20.36
CA PRO A 98 16.40 -0.71 19.36
C PRO A 98 15.93 -2.08 18.88
N ASP A 99 14.61 -2.27 18.85
CA ASP A 99 14.00 -3.51 18.41
C ASP A 99 14.03 -3.58 16.87
N PRO A 100 14.80 -4.52 16.26
CA PRO A 100 14.89 -4.63 14.81
C PRO A 100 13.56 -4.97 14.16
N TYR A 101 12.59 -5.52 14.90
CA TYR A 101 11.29 -5.90 14.37
C TYR A 101 10.28 -4.75 14.37
N VAL A 102 10.59 -3.64 15.03
CA VAL A 102 9.77 -2.43 14.98
C VAL A 102 10.13 -1.68 13.71
N VAL A 103 9.17 -1.61 12.78
CA VAL A 103 9.28 -0.74 11.61
C VAL A 103 9.10 0.69 12.09
N GLU A 104 10.21 1.37 12.32
CA GLU A 104 10.17 2.83 12.41
C GLU A 104 9.67 3.32 11.05
N THR A 105 8.53 4.01 11.01
CA THR A 105 8.05 4.69 9.80
C THR A 105 9.04 5.80 9.47
N ILE A 106 10.10 5.45 8.74
CA ILE A 106 11.19 6.34 8.32
C ILE A 106 10.66 7.39 7.33
N PHE A 107 9.55 7.09 6.66
CA PHE A 107 9.03 7.90 5.57
C PHE A 107 7.89 8.80 6.03
N LYS A 108 7.94 10.07 5.59
CA LYS A 108 6.87 11.04 5.82
C LYS A 108 5.70 10.70 4.90
N SER A 109 4.49 10.81 5.42
CA SER A 109 3.29 10.62 4.62
C SER A 109 3.15 11.69 3.54
N GLN A 110 2.34 11.41 2.51
CA GLN A 110 2.02 12.35 1.45
C GLN A 110 1.45 13.66 2.01
N VAL A 111 0.62 13.57 3.05
CA VAL A 111 0.07 14.74 3.74
C VAL A 111 1.17 15.56 4.41
N ALA A 112 2.11 14.91 5.11
CA ALA A 112 3.23 15.58 5.76
C ALA A 112 4.16 16.27 4.75
N ILE A 113 4.46 15.60 3.63
CA ILE A 113 5.27 16.18 2.55
C ILE A 113 4.54 17.35 1.88
N THR A 114 3.22 17.25 1.69
CA THR A 114 2.42 18.35 1.15
C THR A 114 2.47 19.58 2.06
N LEU A 115 2.38 19.40 3.39
CA LEU A 115 2.52 20.52 4.34
C LEU A 115 3.89 21.19 4.26
N GLU A 116 4.97 20.41 4.11
CA GLU A 116 6.32 20.96 3.95
C GLU A 116 6.49 21.76 2.65
N LEU A 117 5.89 21.28 1.56
CA LEU A 117 5.90 21.97 0.29
C LEU A 117 5.11 23.29 0.35
N ILE A 118 3.93 23.29 0.98
CA ILE A 118 3.14 24.51 1.19
C ILE A 118 3.91 25.53 2.03
N ALA A 119 4.57 25.09 3.10
CA ALA A 119 5.38 25.99 3.95
C ALA A 119 6.53 26.64 3.16
N ALA A 120 7.28 25.84 2.39
CA ALA A 120 8.36 26.35 1.53
C ALA A 120 7.85 27.31 0.43
N GLU A 121 6.65 27.05 -0.10
CA GLU A 121 5.99 27.93 -1.07
C GLU A 121 5.54 29.25 -0.43
N CYS A 122 5.00 29.23 0.79
CA CYS A 122 4.65 30.45 1.53
C CYS A 122 5.88 31.33 1.82
N ASP A 123 7.00 30.73 2.22
CA ASP A 123 8.23 31.46 2.50
C ASP A 123 8.78 32.14 1.23
N SER A 124 8.72 31.46 0.08
CA SER A 124 9.16 32.01 -1.21
C SER A 124 8.17 33.02 -1.82
N TYR A 125 6.88 32.89 -1.56
CA TYR A 125 5.85 33.85 -1.99
C TYR A 125 6.02 35.21 -1.31
N SER A 126 6.50 35.23 -0.06
CA SER A 126 6.83 36.49 0.63
C SER A 126 7.96 37.29 -0.04
N ALA A 127 8.72 36.66 -0.96
CA ALA A 127 9.86 37.24 -1.65
C ALA A 127 9.64 37.51 -3.16
N SER A 128 8.53 37.08 -3.76
CA SER A 128 8.30 37.15 -5.22
C SER A 128 6.87 37.56 -5.59
N GLU A 129 6.74 38.63 -6.37
CA GLU A 129 5.49 39.20 -6.93
C GLU A 129 4.98 38.42 -8.16
N LEU A 130 4.92 37.09 -8.12
CA LEU A 130 4.36 36.30 -9.23
C LEU A 130 2.90 35.91 -8.95
N ASP A 131 2.00 36.45 -9.78
CA ASP A 131 0.54 36.27 -9.78
C ASP A 131 0.13 34.90 -10.38
N VAL A 132 0.62 33.81 -9.78
CA VAL A 132 0.18 32.46 -10.12
C VAL A 132 -0.79 32.00 -9.04
N GLU A 133 -2.07 31.91 -9.40
CA GLU A 133 -3.18 31.60 -8.47
C GLU A 133 -3.08 30.18 -7.86
N THR A 134 -2.32 29.28 -8.49
CA THR A 134 -2.11 27.89 -8.03
C THR A 134 -0.64 27.63 -7.76
N SER A 135 -0.31 27.08 -6.59
CA SER A 135 1.08 26.73 -6.29
C SER A 135 1.53 25.46 -7.02
N PRO A 136 2.84 25.28 -7.28
CA PRO A 136 3.38 24.07 -7.89
C PRO A 136 2.95 22.77 -7.18
N SER A 137 2.99 22.74 -5.84
CA SER A 137 2.56 21.58 -5.05
C SER A 137 1.07 21.31 -5.16
N ALA A 138 0.23 22.34 -5.18
CA ALA A 138 -1.21 22.20 -5.38
C ALA A 138 -1.55 21.65 -6.78
N PHE A 139 -0.85 22.13 -7.81
CA PHE A 139 -1.03 21.65 -9.17
C PHE A 139 -0.66 20.16 -9.33
N ILE A 140 0.47 19.73 -8.75
CA ILE A 140 0.86 18.31 -8.80
C ILE A 140 -0.09 17.42 -8.02
N ASN A 141 -0.49 17.82 -6.80
CA ASN A 141 -1.47 17.06 -6.02
C ASN A 141 -2.80 16.91 -6.77
N MET A 142 -3.27 17.97 -7.43
CA MET A 142 -4.46 17.88 -8.30
C MET A 142 -4.29 16.84 -9.41
N GLY A 143 -3.10 16.76 -10.01
CA GLY A 143 -2.80 15.73 -11.02
C GLY A 143 -2.82 14.31 -10.44
N LEU A 144 -2.26 14.09 -9.25
CA LEU A 144 -2.29 12.81 -8.55
C LEU A 144 -3.73 12.40 -8.18
N ASP A 145 -4.55 13.33 -7.69
CA ASP A 145 -5.96 13.07 -7.37
C ASP A 145 -6.77 12.64 -8.60
N ILE A 146 -6.47 13.24 -9.76
CA ILE A 146 -7.10 12.86 -11.03
C ILE A 146 -6.65 11.45 -11.44
N GLU A 147 -5.37 11.11 -11.32
CA GLU A 147 -4.89 9.75 -11.60
C GLU A 147 -5.58 8.70 -10.71
N ASP A 148 -5.73 8.98 -9.42
CA ASP A 148 -6.44 8.10 -8.50
C ASP A 148 -7.93 7.99 -8.83
N ALA A 149 -8.57 9.09 -9.24
CA ALA A 149 -9.95 9.08 -9.71
C ALA A 149 -10.12 8.24 -11.00
N GLN A 150 -9.18 8.34 -11.95
CA GLN A 150 -9.16 7.51 -13.15
C GLN A 150 -9.03 6.01 -12.81
N CYS A 151 -8.11 5.66 -11.92
CA CYS A 151 -7.92 4.28 -11.46
C CYS A 151 -9.20 3.72 -10.82
N ARG A 152 -9.83 4.48 -9.91
CA ARG A 152 -11.09 4.09 -9.27
C ARG A 152 -12.20 3.90 -10.29
N LEU A 153 -12.35 4.84 -11.22
CA LEU A 153 -13.37 4.77 -12.26
C LEU A 153 -13.17 3.58 -13.20
N CYS A 154 -11.93 3.25 -13.57
CA CYS A 154 -11.60 2.07 -14.37
C CYS A 154 -12.03 0.77 -13.65
N VAL A 155 -11.82 0.69 -12.33
CA VAL A 155 -12.29 -0.44 -11.50
C VAL A 155 -13.81 -0.48 -11.41
N GLU A 156 -14.50 0.65 -11.32
CA GLU A 156 -15.96 0.71 -11.30
C GLU A 156 -16.58 0.31 -12.64
N THR A 157 -16.07 0.86 -13.74
CA THR A 157 -16.52 0.57 -15.11
C THR A 157 -16.29 -0.91 -15.46
N SER A 158 -15.16 -1.50 -15.05
CA SER A 158 -14.92 -2.94 -15.25
C SER A 158 -15.83 -3.87 -14.43
N LYS A 159 -16.37 -3.37 -13.31
CA LYS A 159 -17.36 -4.09 -12.48
C LYS A 159 -18.78 -3.98 -13.02
N LEU A 160 -19.06 -3.00 -13.90
CA LEU A 160 -20.37 -2.88 -14.54
C LEU A 160 -20.61 -4.08 -15.47
N LYS A 161 -21.71 -4.79 -15.21
CA LYS A 161 -22.22 -5.87 -16.06
C LYS A 161 -23.54 -5.46 -16.67
N SER A 162 -24.02 -6.19 -17.67
CA SER A 162 -25.35 -5.98 -18.25
C SER A 162 -26.48 -6.02 -17.21
N SER A 163 -26.28 -6.75 -16.10
CA SER A 163 -27.19 -6.85 -14.96
C SER A 163 -26.97 -5.80 -13.86
N SER A 164 -26.09 -4.82 -14.04
CA SER A 164 -25.86 -3.76 -13.06
C SER A 164 -27.08 -2.85 -12.92
N THR A 165 -27.38 -2.49 -11.67
CA THR A 165 -28.53 -1.63 -11.31
C THR A 165 -28.40 -0.23 -11.90
N ASP A 166 -29.52 0.44 -12.15
CA ASP A 166 -29.54 1.81 -12.66
C ASP A 166 -28.79 2.77 -11.73
N THR A 167 -28.84 2.55 -10.41
CA THR A 167 -28.07 3.33 -9.42
C THR A 167 -26.56 3.18 -9.61
N GLN A 168 -26.07 1.97 -9.91
CA GLN A 168 -24.65 1.75 -10.18
C GLN A 168 -24.20 2.46 -11.46
N ARG A 169 -25.04 2.46 -12.50
CA ARG A 169 -24.76 3.14 -13.77
C ARG A 169 -24.74 4.66 -13.58
N ALA A 170 -25.73 5.21 -12.88
CA ALA A 170 -25.79 6.64 -12.57
C ALA A 170 -24.57 7.12 -11.77
N ASN A 171 -24.08 6.33 -10.80
CA ASN A 171 -22.88 6.67 -10.05
C ASN A 171 -21.64 6.77 -10.94
N VAL A 172 -21.44 5.80 -11.85
CA VAL A 172 -20.32 5.83 -12.80
C VAL A 172 -20.41 7.05 -13.73
N GLU A 173 -21.60 7.37 -14.24
CA GLU A 173 -21.80 8.57 -15.06
C GLU A 173 -21.51 9.87 -14.27
N HIS A 174 -21.91 9.93 -13.00
CA HIS A 174 -21.57 11.06 -12.12
C HIS A 174 -20.07 11.20 -11.89
N HIS A 175 -19.37 10.09 -11.64
CA HIS A 175 -17.93 10.07 -11.47
C HIS A 175 -17.19 10.46 -12.76
N GLN A 176 -17.67 10.00 -13.93
CA GLN A 176 -17.18 10.42 -15.25
C GLN A 176 -17.31 11.93 -15.44
N LEU A 177 -18.49 12.51 -15.17
CA LEU A 177 -18.71 13.95 -15.28
C LEU A 177 -17.85 14.77 -14.32
N ALA A 178 -17.66 14.30 -13.09
CA ALA A 178 -16.78 14.94 -12.12
C ALA A 178 -15.33 14.93 -12.61
N LEU A 179 -14.85 13.77 -13.10
CA LEU A 179 -13.51 13.62 -13.65
C LEU A 179 -13.28 14.53 -14.87
N GLN A 180 -14.26 14.64 -15.76
CA GLN A 180 -14.20 15.53 -16.93
C GLN A 180 -14.00 16.99 -16.52
N ARG A 181 -14.69 17.44 -15.46
CA ARG A 181 -14.53 18.80 -14.92
C ARG A 181 -13.15 19.01 -14.32
N CYS A 182 -12.66 18.05 -13.53
CA CYS A 182 -11.32 18.12 -12.95
C CYS A 182 -10.23 18.17 -14.05
N LEU A 183 -10.35 17.36 -15.10
CA LEU A 183 -9.43 17.38 -16.25
C LEU A 183 -9.45 18.72 -16.98
N ALA A 184 -10.63 19.32 -17.20
CA ALA A 184 -10.73 20.62 -17.84
C ALA A 184 -10.02 21.72 -17.03
N THR A 185 -10.22 21.73 -15.71
CA THR A 185 -9.52 22.65 -14.81
C THR A 185 -8.02 22.39 -14.78
N PHE A 186 -7.60 21.11 -14.70
CA PHE A 186 -6.20 20.72 -14.72
C PHE A 186 -5.49 21.18 -15.98
N HIS A 187 -6.08 20.97 -17.17
CA HIS A 187 -5.50 21.45 -18.42
C HIS A 187 -5.46 22.98 -18.51
N GLY A 188 -6.38 23.70 -17.86
CA GLY A 188 -6.30 25.15 -17.73
C GLY A 188 -5.05 25.59 -16.98
N ILE A 189 -4.79 24.95 -15.82
CA ILE A 189 -3.63 25.23 -14.96
C ILE A 189 -2.33 24.71 -15.58
N GLN A 190 -2.36 23.56 -16.25
CA GLN A 190 -1.21 22.96 -16.92
C GLN A 190 -0.61 23.89 -17.97
N LYS A 191 -1.42 24.72 -18.64
CA LYS A 191 -0.91 25.72 -19.60
C LYS A 191 0.00 26.76 -18.96
N LEU A 192 -0.19 27.05 -17.68
CA LEU A 192 0.56 28.04 -16.91
C LEU A 192 1.87 27.43 -16.37
N HIS A 193 1.79 26.21 -15.82
CA HIS A 193 2.95 25.55 -15.21
C HIS A 193 3.81 24.74 -16.20
N MET A 194 3.21 24.23 -17.27
CA MET A 194 3.86 23.38 -18.28
C MET A 194 3.38 23.73 -19.70
N PRO A 195 3.79 24.89 -20.26
CA PRO A 195 3.34 25.31 -21.58
C PRO A 195 3.78 24.35 -22.71
N GLU A 196 4.89 23.65 -22.54
CA GLU A 196 5.45 22.72 -23.53
C GLU A 196 4.59 21.47 -23.75
N THR A 197 3.80 21.05 -22.74
CA THR A 197 2.92 19.88 -22.85
C THR A 197 1.68 20.14 -23.71
N ILE A 198 1.33 21.40 -23.96
CA ILE A 198 0.16 21.77 -24.79
C ILE A 198 0.33 21.27 -26.23
N SER A 199 1.52 21.45 -26.79
CA SER A 199 1.84 20.98 -28.15
C SER A 199 1.70 19.46 -28.27
N LEU A 200 1.97 18.74 -27.17
CA LEU A 200 1.89 17.28 -27.11
C LEU A 200 0.45 16.82 -27.11
N LEU A 201 -0.36 17.43 -26.24
CA LEU A 201 -1.79 17.15 -26.14
C LEU A 201 -2.52 17.40 -27.47
N LEU A 202 -2.12 18.43 -28.22
CA LEU A 202 -2.68 18.75 -29.53
C LEU A 202 -2.24 17.78 -30.64
N SER A 203 -1.06 17.17 -30.49
CA SER A 203 -0.48 16.24 -31.46
C SER A 203 -0.90 14.78 -31.24
N ASP A 204 -1.38 14.44 -30.04
CA ASP A 204 -1.73 13.07 -29.71
C ASP A 204 -3.11 12.69 -30.27
N THR A 205 -3.08 12.02 -31.42
CA THR A 205 -4.27 11.48 -32.10
C THR A 205 -4.72 10.13 -31.54
N ARG A 206 -4.04 9.60 -30.51
CA ARG A 206 -4.33 8.29 -29.89
C ARG A 206 -5.30 8.39 -28.71
N VAL A 207 -5.60 9.58 -28.24
CA VAL A 207 -6.55 9.81 -27.14
C VAL A 207 -7.97 9.71 -27.70
N ASP A 208 -8.64 8.59 -27.41
CA ASP A 208 -10.09 8.54 -27.59
C ASP A 208 -10.71 9.48 -26.55
N GLN A 209 -11.13 10.68 -26.99
CA GLN A 209 -11.72 11.70 -26.14
C GLN A 209 -13.00 11.23 -25.44
N ASN A 210 -13.53 10.07 -25.84
CA ASN A 210 -14.72 9.45 -25.28
C ASN A 210 -14.44 8.58 -24.04
N THR A 211 -13.19 8.17 -23.78
CA THR A 211 -12.84 7.33 -22.61
C THR A 211 -12.00 8.10 -21.60
N LEU A 212 -12.69 8.86 -20.75
CA LEU A 212 -12.12 9.69 -19.68
C LEU A 212 -11.18 8.92 -18.73
N GLU A 213 -11.40 7.61 -18.57
CA GLU A 213 -10.60 6.72 -17.71
C GLU A 213 -9.17 6.50 -18.22
N THR A 214 -8.95 6.71 -19.52
CA THR A 214 -7.68 6.41 -20.21
C THR A 214 -6.97 7.64 -20.75
N ILE A 215 -7.53 8.85 -20.55
CA ILE A 215 -6.89 10.08 -21.00
C ILE A 215 -5.55 10.22 -20.26
N PRO A 216 -4.42 10.24 -20.97
CA PRO A 216 -3.12 10.36 -20.33
C PRO A 216 -2.98 11.74 -19.69
N LEU A 217 -2.80 11.78 -18.37
CA LEU A 217 -2.23 12.96 -17.73
C LEU A 217 -0.75 13.03 -18.11
N TYR A 218 -0.39 14.00 -18.94
CA TYR A 218 0.99 14.32 -19.27
C TYR A 218 1.69 15.01 -18.08
N MET A 219 1.79 14.31 -16.94
CA MET A 219 2.62 14.71 -15.80
C MET A 219 4.10 14.42 -16.11
N LEU A 220 5.05 15.05 -15.41
CA LEU A 220 6.47 14.98 -15.79
C LEU A 220 7.00 13.55 -15.76
N ASN A 221 6.57 12.72 -14.81
CA ASN A 221 7.00 11.32 -14.77
C ASN A 221 6.52 10.51 -15.99
N LYS A 222 5.25 10.70 -16.41
CA LYS A 222 4.68 10.04 -17.59
C LYS A 222 5.29 10.52 -18.91
N LEU A 223 5.77 11.77 -18.95
CA LEU A 223 6.50 12.32 -20.10
C LEU A 223 7.89 11.71 -20.26
N HIS A 224 8.59 11.40 -19.16
CA HIS A 224 9.90 10.73 -19.21
C HIS A 224 9.83 9.27 -19.65
N LEU A 225 8.67 8.63 -19.48
CA LEU A 225 8.43 7.23 -19.86
C LEU A 225 7.94 7.06 -21.31
N MET A 226 7.69 8.16 -22.03
CA MET A 226 7.29 8.11 -23.43
C MET A 226 8.48 7.72 -24.33
N PRO A 227 8.31 6.82 -25.32
CA PRO A 227 9.38 6.45 -26.24
C PRO A 227 9.80 7.65 -27.11
N ASN A 228 10.80 8.40 -26.65
CA ASN A 228 11.83 9.07 -27.45
C ASN A 228 11.41 9.83 -28.74
N GLU A 229 10.28 10.56 -28.74
CA GLU A 229 9.92 11.40 -29.90
C GLU A 229 10.03 12.90 -29.65
N ILE A 230 10.29 13.34 -28.41
CA ILE A 230 10.28 14.77 -28.11
C ILE A 230 11.41 15.09 -27.14
N PRO A 231 12.42 15.86 -27.57
CA PRO A 231 13.29 16.52 -26.63
C PRO A 231 12.44 17.58 -25.94
N LEU A 232 11.71 17.21 -24.88
CA LEU A 232 11.46 18.20 -23.85
C LEU A 232 12.87 18.62 -23.44
N ASN A 233 13.23 19.89 -23.67
CA ASN A 233 14.18 20.49 -22.78
C ASN A 233 13.43 20.50 -21.45
N PRO A 234 13.72 19.60 -20.49
CA PRO A 234 13.16 19.81 -19.17
C PRO A 234 13.71 21.16 -18.77
N HIS A 235 12.87 22.21 -18.71
CA HIS A 235 13.36 23.46 -18.20
C HIS A 235 13.91 23.13 -16.80
N PRO A 236 15.23 23.21 -16.56
CA PRO A 236 15.84 22.67 -15.34
C PRO A 236 15.39 23.43 -14.08
N ASP A 237 14.63 24.53 -14.28
CA ASP A 237 14.33 25.54 -13.27
C ASP A 237 12.91 25.47 -12.70
N SER A 238 12.00 24.65 -13.23
CA SER A 238 10.72 24.45 -12.54
C SER A 238 10.91 23.38 -11.47
N GLY A 239 11.02 23.76 -10.20
CA GLY A 239 11.07 22.83 -9.06
C GLY A 239 9.94 21.79 -9.01
N LEU A 240 8.99 21.87 -9.95
CA LEU A 240 7.87 20.99 -10.20
C LEU A 240 8.26 19.50 -10.38
N PHE A 241 9.38 19.18 -11.04
CA PHE A 241 9.85 17.79 -11.14
C PHE A 241 10.20 17.22 -9.75
N HIS A 242 10.89 18.02 -8.94
CA HIS A 242 11.28 17.62 -7.58
C HIS A 242 10.06 17.51 -6.66
N VAL A 243 9.09 18.41 -6.83
CA VAL A 243 7.80 18.35 -6.15
C VAL A 243 7.06 17.06 -6.50
N GLU A 244 6.94 16.72 -7.79
CA GLU A 244 6.32 15.45 -8.23
C GLU A 244 7.07 14.24 -7.69
N ALA A 245 8.39 14.20 -7.81
CA ALA A 245 9.19 13.09 -7.30
C ALA A 245 8.99 12.86 -5.80
N LYS A 246 8.98 13.94 -4.99
CA LYS A 246 8.71 13.87 -3.54
C LYS A 246 7.31 13.34 -3.24
N LEU A 247 6.29 13.86 -3.91
CA LEU A 247 4.90 13.44 -3.69
C LEU A 247 4.66 12.00 -4.14
N ARG A 248 5.23 11.57 -5.27
CA ARG A 248 5.17 10.18 -5.75
C ARG A 248 5.86 9.21 -4.80
N PHE A 249 7.02 9.59 -4.26
CA PHE A 249 7.71 8.78 -3.27
C PHE A 249 6.87 8.63 -2.00
N ALA A 250 6.26 9.72 -1.53
CA ALA A 250 5.35 9.72 -0.39
C ALA A 250 4.13 8.82 -0.62
N GLN A 251 3.52 8.91 -1.80
CA GLN A 251 2.37 8.09 -2.19
C GLN A 251 2.74 6.59 -2.18
N ALA A 252 3.95 6.24 -2.67
CA ALA A 252 4.43 4.87 -2.63
C ALA A 252 4.67 4.37 -1.19
N THR A 253 5.18 5.24 -0.30
CA THR A 253 5.39 4.87 1.11
C THR A 253 4.08 4.73 1.88
N ASP A 254 3.08 5.58 1.61
CA ASP A 254 1.75 5.46 2.20
C ASP A 254 1.06 4.18 1.71
N ALA A 255 1.12 3.88 0.41
CA ALA A 255 0.59 2.64 -0.14
C ALA A 255 1.26 1.38 0.44
N LEU A 256 2.57 1.44 0.72
CA LEU A 256 3.27 0.36 1.42
C LEU A 256 2.80 0.21 2.86
N ALA A 257 2.55 1.33 3.56
CA ALA A 257 2.04 1.30 4.93
C ALA A 257 0.61 0.73 5.02
N GLU A 258 -0.24 0.94 4.01
CA GLU A 258 -1.59 0.35 3.95
C GLU A 258 -1.61 -1.17 3.72
N LEU A 259 -0.51 -1.76 3.24
CA LEU A 259 -0.41 -3.21 3.01
C LEU A 259 -0.08 -4.02 4.28
N HIS A 260 0.31 -3.34 5.36
CA HIS A 260 0.70 -3.94 6.64
C HIS A 260 -0.43 -3.83 7.68
#